data_AF-A0A2E0HEW5-F1
#
_entry.id   AF-A0A2E0HEW5-F1
#
_cell.length_a   1.000
_cell.length_b   1.000
_cell.length_c   1.000
_cell.angle_alpha   90.00
_cell.angle_beta   90.00
_cell.angle_gamma   90.00
#
_symmetry.space_group_name_H-M   'P 1'
#
loop_
_entity.id
_entity.type
_entity.pdbx_description
1 polymer ?
#
loop_
_entity_poly.entity_id
_entity_poly.type
_entity_poly.pdbx_seq_one_letter_code
_entity_poly.pdbx_strand_id
1 'polypeptide(L)'
;MNRISLLVARDVATTVNLSYVVTLNSKPNQYEILICIDRIYQPWKKIEFHTPGFKYILGAGYPAGNLFCLESAPAIGRILLDNALENTANSVKNHITSADHLGATFSAGIPKLPKDRNWIEFAFKILCEGSHMFKSTSGTGPTDPTRESAKNSKKPPVISLTALEEFIEMSLANENAKPRATLKHLTPLTDLEYLLSSAYIPRLPINNAQALASSTRRAKARIHFNENGQPYINFFYRKYRGKSLYKICLRQKYADFEFDENDIRWVTVLDSDFKIVGMAYAPKSWQSHPHSTRTRKFIHDLRKKLKADIKNNLTWYFNYLLEHKELPGRAREIVRVYREFTNQSYQFTPTVSSYHQDTDISSDDDWLDDSEFPEWSSEYFGEDDEDASI
;
A
#
# COMPACT_ATOMS: atom_id res chain seq x y z
N MET A 1 -5.08 4.96 -26.22
CA MET A 1 -4.85 6.15 -25.37
C MET A 1 -4.80 5.70 -23.92
N ASN A 2 -3.64 5.79 -23.26
CA ASN A 2 -3.51 5.36 -21.87
C ASN A 2 -3.96 6.48 -20.93
N ARG A 3 -4.83 6.15 -19.97
CA ARG A 3 -5.35 7.09 -18.96
C ARG A 3 -4.85 6.66 -17.59
N ILE A 4 -4.33 7.62 -16.85
CA ILE A 4 -3.96 7.54 -15.43
C ILE A 4 -5.12 8.16 -14.65
N SER A 5 -5.40 7.63 -13.46
CA SER A 5 -6.37 8.24 -12.54
C SER A 5 -5.66 8.70 -11.27
N LEU A 6 -6.19 9.76 -10.67
CA LEU A 6 -5.73 10.30 -9.40
C LEU A 6 -6.91 10.27 -8.43
N LEU A 7 -6.71 9.66 -7.27
CA LEU A 7 -7.62 9.75 -6.13
C LEU A 7 -6.99 10.69 -5.12
N VAL A 8 -7.79 11.60 -4.57
CA VAL A 8 -7.36 12.52 -3.51
C VAL A 8 -8.39 12.46 -2.40
N ALA A 9 -7.95 12.18 -1.17
CA ALA A 9 -8.76 12.38 0.02
C ALA A 9 -8.54 13.80 0.51
N ARG A 10 -9.64 14.52 0.74
CA ARG A 10 -9.61 15.93 1.13
C ARG A 10 -10.60 16.17 2.25
N ASP A 11 -10.20 16.96 3.24
CA ASP A 11 -11.14 17.45 4.24
C ASP A 11 -12.02 18.56 3.64
N VAL A 12 -13.32 18.51 3.92
CA VAL A 12 -14.29 19.44 3.32
C VAL A 12 -14.22 20.82 3.99
N ALA A 13 -13.99 20.88 5.30
CA ALA A 13 -14.05 22.13 6.07
C ALA A 13 -12.82 23.01 5.81
N THR A 14 -11.63 22.41 5.97
CA THR A 14 -10.33 23.10 5.85
C THR A 14 -9.80 23.09 4.43
N THR A 15 -10.37 22.24 3.57
CA THR A 15 -9.88 22.00 2.20
C THR A 15 -8.45 21.45 2.16
N VAL A 16 -7.93 20.89 3.26
CA VAL A 16 -6.60 20.25 3.25
C VAL A 16 -6.65 18.92 2.51
N ASN A 17 -5.65 18.65 1.67
CA ASN A 17 -5.45 17.34 1.09
C ASN A 17 -4.87 16.42 2.18
N LEU A 18 -5.58 15.34 2.49
CA LEU A 18 -5.21 14.37 3.53
C LEU A 18 -4.27 13.30 2.96
N SER A 19 -4.58 12.80 1.76
CA SER A 19 -3.79 11.76 1.08
C SER A 19 -4.14 11.70 -0.41
N TYR A 20 -3.34 10.96 -1.18
CA TYR A 20 -3.66 10.68 -2.58
C TYR A 20 -3.06 9.34 -3.06
N VAL A 21 -3.60 8.84 -4.18
CA VAL A 21 -3.11 7.66 -4.89
C VAL A 21 -3.14 7.93 -6.39
N VAL A 22 -1.99 7.75 -7.06
CA VAL A 22 -1.89 7.71 -8.52
C VAL A 22 -2.07 6.27 -8.97
N THR A 23 -2.95 6.03 -9.94
CA THR A 23 -3.14 4.71 -10.53
C THR A 23 -2.94 4.73 -12.03
N LEU A 24 -2.17 3.77 -12.52
CA LEU A 24 -1.94 3.61 -13.95
C LEU A 24 -3.18 3.08 -14.68
N ASN A 25 -4.23 2.70 -13.96
CA ASN A 25 -5.51 2.28 -14.53
C ASN A 25 -6.37 3.50 -14.90
N SER A 26 -7.23 3.32 -15.91
CA SER A 26 -8.16 4.37 -16.35
C SER A 26 -9.28 4.65 -15.35
N LYS A 27 -9.51 3.73 -14.42
CA LYS A 27 -10.39 3.89 -13.27
C LYS A 27 -9.72 3.25 -12.05
N PRO A 28 -9.81 3.89 -10.88
CA PRO A 28 -9.42 3.23 -9.66
C PRO A 28 -10.38 2.09 -9.31
N ASN A 29 -9.89 1.08 -8.61
CA ASN A 29 -10.72 0.04 -8.04
C ASN A 29 -10.74 0.15 -6.51
N GLN A 30 -11.46 -0.76 -5.87
CA GLN A 30 -11.60 -0.82 -4.42
C GLN A 30 -10.25 -0.79 -3.68
N TYR A 31 -9.18 -1.39 -4.20
CA TYR A 31 -7.89 -1.42 -3.54
C TYR A 31 -7.24 -0.04 -3.51
N GLU A 32 -7.29 0.74 -4.59
CA GLU A 32 -6.74 2.10 -4.58
C GLU A 32 -7.51 3.03 -3.63
N ILE A 33 -8.82 2.81 -3.47
CA ILE A 33 -9.64 3.56 -2.49
C ILE A 33 -9.20 3.23 -1.06
N LEU A 34 -9.04 1.94 -0.74
CA LEU A 34 -8.57 1.50 0.58
C LEU A 34 -7.18 2.05 0.89
N ILE A 35 -6.25 1.99 -0.07
CA ILE A 35 -4.90 2.56 0.07
C ILE A 35 -4.98 4.07 0.31
N CYS A 36 -5.85 4.78 -0.41
CA CYS A 36 -6.02 6.22 -0.23
C CYS A 36 -6.51 6.55 1.18
N ILE A 37 -7.45 5.75 1.72
CA ILE A 37 -7.96 5.92 3.09
C ILE A 37 -6.87 5.63 4.12
N ASP A 38 -6.15 4.51 4.01
CA ASP A 38 -5.10 4.13 4.95
C ASP A 38 -4.00 5.20 5.01
N ARG A 39 -3.63 5.76 3.85
CA ARG A 39 -2.63 6.82 3.72
C ARG A 39 -2.95 8.11 4.46
N ILE A 40 -4.20 8.33 4.86
CA ILE A 40 -4.54 9.48 5.72
C ILE A 40 -3.76 9.40 7.04
N TYR A 41 -3.47 8.19 7.52
CA TYR A 41 -2.79 7.93 8.79
C TYR A 41 -1.37 7.41 8.63
N GLN A 42 -0.93 7.09 7.41
CA GLN A 42 0.44 6.65 7.16
C GLN A 42 1.39 7.85 7.30
N PRO A 43 2.47 7.75 8.12
CA PRO A 43 3.42 8.83 8.26
C PRO A 43 3.95 9.30 6.92
N TRP A 44 3.69 10.57 6.60
CA TRP A 44 4.17 11.15 5.34
C TRP A 44 5.65 11.52 5.47
N LYS A 45 6.44 11.19 4.46
CA LYS A 45 7.83 11.65 4.34
C LYS A 45 7.97 12.47 3.06
N LYS A 46 8.74 13.56 3.17
CA LYS A 46 9.13 14.35 2.01
C LYS A 46 9.91 13.51 1.01
N ILE A 47 9.70 13.85 -0.25
CA ILE A 47 10.36 13.20 -1.35
C ILE A 47 11.51 14.04 -1.88
N GLU A 48 12.53 13.39 -2.41
CA GLU A 48 13.54 14.06 -3.22
C GLU A 48 13.04 14.18 -4.65
N PHE A 49 12.97 15.41 -5.15
CA PHE A 49 12.59 15.67 -6.53
C PHE A 49 13.79 15.52 -7.44
N HIS A 50 13.66 14.68 -8.47
CA HIS A 50 14.66 14.53 -9.52
C HIS A 50 14.36 15.44 -10.71
N THR A 51 13.10 15.88 -10.85
CA THR A 51 12.68 16.80 -11.90
C THR A 51 13.17 18.23 -11.59
N PRO A 52 13.97 18.85 -12.49
CA PRO A 52 14.49 20.20 -12.26
C PRO A 52 13.38 21.23 -12.06
N GLY A 53 13.55 22.09 -11.06
CA GLY A 53 12.62 23.18 -10.75
C GLY A 53 11.48 22.79 -9.80
N PHE A 54 11.33 21.51 -9.47
CA PHE A 54 10.34 21.08 -8.48
C PHE A 54 10.88 21.27 -7.07
N LYS A 55 10.07 21.90 -6.22
CA LYS A 55 10.41 22.16 -4.82
C LYS A 55 9.16 22.32 -3.97
N TYR A 56 9.28 21.89 -2.73
CA TYR A 56 8.32 22.23 -1.70
C TYR A 56 8.41 23.71 -1.34
N ILE A 57 7.27 24.37 -1.16
CA ILE A 57 7.24 25.68 -0.51
C ILE A 57 7.37 25.52 1.01
N LEU A 58 7.69 26.61 1.70
CA LEU A 58 7.76 26.59 3.16
C LEU A 58 6.41 26.16 3.76
N GLY A 59 6.44 25.21 4.69
CA GLY A 59 5.23 24.65 5.32
C GLY A 59 4.49 23.58 4.50
N ALA A 60 4.93 23.25 3.28
CA ALA A 60 4.27 22.23 2.46
C ALA A 60 4.36 20.82 3.07
N GLY A 61 3.28 20.06 2.94
CA GLY A 61 3.19 18.69 3.38
C GLY A 61 1.76 18.21 3.57
N TYR A 62 1.62 17.12 4.33
CA TYR A 62 0.33 16.51 4.67
C TYR A 62 0.17 16.41 6.19
N PRO A 63 -1.08 16.36 6.69
CA PRO A 63 -1.33 16.25 8.12
C PRO A 63 -0.63 15.05 8.79
N ALA A 64 -0.50 13.92 8.08
CA ALA A 64 0.21 12.74 8.57
C ALA A 64 1.73 12.91 8.76
N GLY A 65 2.30 14.05 8.33
CA GLY A 65 3.72 14.34 8.53
C GLY A 65 4.03 14.98 9.89
N ASN A 66 3.09 15.73 10.46
CA ASN A 66 3.34 16.53 11.67
C ASN A 66 2.12 16.76 12.58
N LEU A 67 0.89 16.61 12.07
CA LEU A 67 -0.34 16.86 12.84
C LEU A 67 -0.97 15.57 13.38
N PHE A 68 -0.84 14.45 12.66
CA PHE A 68 -1.34 13.17 13.12
C PHE A 68 -0.20 12.34 13.68
N CYS A 69 -0.22 12.07 14.99
CA CYS A 69 0.63 11.06 15.60
C CYS A 69 -0.20 9.80 15.89
N LEU A 70 0.48 8.64 15.96
CA LEU A 70 -0.19 7.34 16.19
C LEU A 70 -0.97 7.28 17.52
N GLU A 71 -0.56 8.09 18.50
CA GLU A 71 -1.16 8.15 19.84
C GLU A 71 -2.38 9.08 19.93
N SER A 72 -2.57 9.97 18.94
CA SER A 72 -3.65 10.97 18.98
C SER A 72 -4.31 11.25 17.64
N ALA A 73 -4.23 10.31 16.70
CA ALA A 73 -4.80 10.44 15.37
C ALA A 73 -6.31 10.78 15.45
N PRO A 74 -6.78 11.81 14.73
CA PRO A 74 -8.20 12.17 14.75
C PRO A 74 -9.04 11.11 14.04
N ALA A 75 -10.20 10.77 14.62
CA ALA A 75 -11.16 9.91 13.99
C ALA A 75 -11.89 10.65 12.85
N ILE A 76 -12.09 9.97 11.73
CA ILE A 76 -12.90 10.50 10.63
C ILE A 76 -14.37 10.17 10.90
N GLY A 77 -15.21 11.19 11.08
CA GLY A 77 -16.63 10.98 11.36
C GLY A 77 -17.45 10.52 10.14
N ARG A 78 -17.13 11.02 8.94
CA ARG A 78 -17.87 10.74 7.72
C ARG A 78 -16.94 10.75 6.51
N ILE A 79 -17.11 9.78 5.63
CA ILE A 79 -16.46 9.73 4.31
C ILE A 79 -17.54 9.87 3.24
N LEU A 80 -17.34 10.86 2.36
CA LEU A 80 -18.16 11.07 1.17
C LEU A 80 -17.42 10.51 -0.03
N LEU A 81 -18.06 9.58 -0.74
CA LEU A 81 -17.57 9.05 -2.01
C LEU A 81 -18.62 9.29 -3.09
N ASP A 82 -18.19 9.50 -4.33
CA ASP A 82 -19.13 9.59 -5.44
C ASP A 82 -19.80 8.23 -5.70
N ASN A 83 -20.94 8.23 -6.39
CA ASN A 83 -21.72 7.02 -6.68
C ASN A 83 -21.06 6.11 -7.75
N ALA A 84 -19.73 6.11 -7.87
CA ALA A 84 -19.00 5.17 -8.70
C ALA A 84 -19.11 3.75 -8.13
N LEU A 85 -19.20 2.74 -9.01
CA LEU A 85 -19.40 1.35 -8.59
C LEU A 85 -18.29 0.86 -7.65
N GLU A 86 -17.05 1.28 -7.87
CA GLU A 86 -15.91 0.83 -7.07
C GLU A 86 -16.01 1.29 -5.60
N ASN A 87 -16.59 2.47 -5.35
CA ASN A 87 -16.83 3.02 -4.02
C ASN A 87 -17.91 2.26 -3.24
N THR A 88 -18.78 1.54 -3.95
CA THR A 88 -19.89 0.81 -3.34
C THR A 88 -19.54 -0.63 -2.94
N ALA A 89 -18.31 -1.06 -3.22
CA ALA A 89 -17.82 -2.39 -2.87
C ALA A 89 -17.92 -2.64 -1.35
N ASN A 90 -18.32 -3.86 -0.97
CA ASN A 90 -18.48 -4.23 0.44
C ASN A 90 -17.16 -4.11 1.22
N SER A 91 -16.02 -4.37 0.58
CA SER A 91 -14.71 -4.17 1.21
C SER A 91 -14.47 -2.71 1.60
N VAL A 92 -14.84 -1.76 0.74
CA VAL A 92 -14.72 -0.32 1.01
C VAL A 92 -15.67 0.09 2.12
N LYS A 93 -16.95 -0.32 2.03
CA LYS A 93 -17.95 -0.02 3.06
C LYS A 93 -17.53 -0.56 4.42
N ASN A 94 -17.13 -1.83 4.49
CA ASN A 94 -16.72 -2.45 5.75
C ASN A 94 -15.47 -1.78 6.34
N HIS A 95 -14.51 -1.39 5.51
CA HIS A 95 -13.32 -0.66 5.97
C HIS A 95 -13.67 0.71 6.57
N ILE A 96 -14.65 1.39 5.99
CA ILE A 96 -15.14 2.69 6.47
C ILE A 96 -15.97 2.52 7.74
N THR A 97 -16.90 1.57 7.79
CA THR A 97 -17.90 1.49 8.87
C THR A 97 -17.48 0.63 10.05
N SER A 98 -16.51 -0.27 9.89
CA SER A 98 -16.08 -1.16 10.98
C SER A 98 -15.36 -0.38 12.08
N ALA A 99 -15.74 -0.64 13.34
CA ALA A 99 -15.06 -0.10 14.52
C ALA A 99 -13.62 -0.63 14.69
N ASP A 100 -13.27 -1.75 14.04
CA ASP A 100 -11.91 -2.29 14.01
C ASP A 100 -11.00 -1.54 13.02
N HIS A 101 -11.59 -0.67 12.21
CA HIS A 101 -10.91 0.16 11.22
C HIS A 101 -11.20 1.64 11.51
N LEU A 102 -11.98 2.32 10.67
CA LEU A 102 -12.26 3.75 10.82
C LEU A 102 -13.41 4.07 11.79
N GLY A 103 -14.42 3.21 11.88
CA GLY A 103 -15.66 3.49 12.63
C GLY A 103 -16.44 4.70 12.09
N ALA A 104 -16.28 5.03 10.82
CA ALA A 104 -16.82 6.22 10.18
C ALA A 104 -18.18 5.98 9.51
N THR A 105 -18.93 7.05 9.26
CA THR A 105 -20.16 6.98 8.45
C THR A 105 -19.83 6.98 6.96
N PHE A 106 -20.27 5.96 6.23
CA PHE A 106 -20.23 5.93 4.76
C PHE A 106 -21.38 6.74 4.16
N SER A 107 -21.06 7.68 3.26
CA SER A 107 -22.06 8.46 2.51
C SER A 107 -21.76 8.44 1.02
N ALA A 108 -22.70 7.93 0.21
CA ALA A 108 -22.55 7.85 -1.25
C ALA A 108 -23.13 9.07 -2.00
N GLY A 109 -23.52 10.13 -1.28
CA GLY A 109 -24.25 11.27 -1.84
C GLY A 109 -25.66 10.91 -2.33
N ILE A 110 -26.43 11.92 -2.74
CA ILE A 110 -27.79 11.72 -3.27
C ILE A 110 -27.70 11.32 -4.75
N PRO A 111 -28.28 10.18 -5.17
CA PRO A 111 -28.29 9.78 -6.58
C PRO A 111 -28.88 10.88 -7.46
N LYS A 112 -28.27 11.13 -8.62
CA LYS A 112 -28.67 12.15 -9.62
C LYS A 112 -28.58 13.62 -9.17
N LEU A 113 -28.03 13.91 -7.99
CA LEU A 113 -27.62 15.27 -7.61
C LEU A 113 -26.09 15.32 -7.45
N PRO A 114 -25.34 15.64 -8.52
CA PRO A 114 -23.89 15.81 -8.42
C PRO A 114 -23.61 17.10 -7.64
N LYS A 115 -23.52 17.02 -6.31
CA LYS A 115 -23.32 18.21 -5.46
C LYS A 115 -21.86 18.67 -5.29
N ASP A 116 -20.90 18.03 -5.95
CA ASP A 116 -19.49 18.26 -5.65
C ASP A 116 -18.59 18.40 -6.91
N ARG A 117 -19.00 19.22 -7.89
CA ARG A 117 -18.20 19.51 -9.10
C ARG A 117 -16.94 20.35 -8.82
N ASN A 118 -16.93 21.10 -7.72
CA ASN A 118 -15.80 21.96 -7.34
C ASN A 118 -14.49 21.15 -7.16
N TRP A 119 -14.57 19.87 -6.77
CA TRP A 119 -13.37 19.03 -6.58
C TRP A 119 -12.80 18.47 -7.88
N ILE A 120 -13.69 18.17 -8.85
CA ILE A 120 -13.27 17.82 -10.21
C ILE A 120 -12.55 19.02 -10.81
N GLU A 121 -13.11 20.22 -10.68
CA GLU A 121 -12.47 21.47 -11.12
C GLU A 121 -11.15 21.73 -10.40
N PHE A 122 -11.03 21.44 -9.10
CA PHE A 122 -9.77 21.54 -8.36
C PHE A 122 -8.70 20.56 -8.87
N ALA A 123 -9.05 19.30 -9.11
CA ALA A 123 -8.13 18.30 -9.66
C ALA A 123 -7.68 18.70 -11.08
N PHE A 124 -8.61 19.18 -11.91
CA PHE A 124 -8.28 19.75 -13.23
C PHE A 124 -7.41 20.99 -13.11
N LYS A 125 -7.69 21.89 -12.16
CA LYS A 125 -6.89 23.09 -11.91
C LYS A 125 -5.44 22.73 -11.55
N ILE A 126 -5.21 21.79 -10.64
CA ILE A 126 -3.87 21.30 -10.31
C ILE A 126 -3.17 20.77 -11.57
N LEU A 127 -3.84 19.92 -12.34
CA LEU A 127 -3.27 19.35 -13.56
C LEU A 127 -3.00 20.41 -14.65
N CYS A 128 -3.88 21.40 -14.80
CA CYS A 128 -3.76 22.50 -15.76
C CYS A 128 -2.65 23.46 -15.37
N GLU A 129 -2.52 23.85 -14.10
CA GLU A 129 -1.41 24.68 -13.61
C GLU A 129 -0.06 24.01 -13.85
N GLY A 130 0.01 22.69 -13.70
CA GLY A 130 1.18 21.88 -14.05
C GLY A 130 1.48 21.78 -15.53
N SER A 131 0.43 21.74 -16.35
CA SER A 131 0.59 21.61 -17.80
C SER A 131 1.36 22.78 -18.42
N HIS A 132 1.34 23.97 -17.78
CA HIS A 132 2.15 25.13 -18.16
C HIS A 132 3.63 25.03 -17.74
N MET A 133 3.96 24.21 -16.74
CA MET A 133 5.34 23.95 -16.29
C MET A 133 6.07 22.96 -17.20
N PHE A 134 5.33 22.12 -17.92
CA PHE A 134 5.87 21.29 -19.00
C PHE A 134 5.75 22.08 -20.31
N LYS A 135 6.73 21.99 -21.23
CA LYS A 135 6.64 22.57 -22.60
C LYS A 135 5.61 21.82 -23.46
N SER A 136 4.42 21.57 -22.93
CA SER A 136 3.63 20.40 -23.27
C SER A 136 2.14 20.56 -23.01
N THR A 137 1.43 21.21 -23.92
CA THR A 137 -0.03 21.23 -23.89
C THR A 137 -0.62 20.89 -25.26
N SER A 138 -1.55 19.92 -25.25
CA SER A 138 -2.64 19.84 -26.24
C SER A 138 -3.81 20.56 -25.60
N GLY A 139 -4.04 21.81 -26.00
CA GLY A 139 -4.88 22.82 -25.31
C GLY A 139 -6.30 22.39 -24.89
N THR A 140 -6.93 23.25 -24.11
CA THR A 140 -8.18 23.00 -23.37
C THR A 140 -9.47 22.99 -24.21
N GLY A 141 -9.38 23.29 -25.51
CA GLY A 141 -10.52 23.23 -26.44
C GLY A 141 -10.15 23.55 -27.89
N PRO A 142 -11.11 23.48 -28.85
CA PRO A 142 -10.88 23.78 -30.27
C PRO A 142 -10.41 25.22 -30.54
N THR A 143 -10.74 26.14 -29.63
CA THR A 143 -10.50 27.59 -29.74
C THR A 143 -9.35 28.09 -28.87
N ASP A 144 -8.54 27.19 -28.29
CA ASP A 144 -7.42 27.58 -27.43
C ASP A 144 -6.31 28.25 -28.28
N PRO A 145 -5.94 29.52 -28.02
CA PRO A 145 -4.93 30.24 -28.80
C PRO A 145 -3.52 29.67 -28.66
N THR A 146 -3.29 28.77 -27.69
CA THR A 146 -2.02 28.03 -27.57
C THR A 146 -1.99 26.74 -28.40
N ARG A 147 -3.08 26.38 -29.09
CA ARG A 147 -3.15 25.16 -29.92
C ARG A 147 -2.46 25.39 -31.27
N GLU A 148 -1.32 24.73 -31.47
CA GLU A 148 -0.64 24.69 -32.77
C GLU A 148 -1.56 24.09 -33.85
N SER A 149 -1.47 24.60 -35.08
CA SER A 149 -2.28 24.12 -36.21
C SER A 149 -2.00 22.63 -36.50
N ALA A 150 -2.98 21.90 -37.03
CA ALA A 150 -2.84 20.47 -37.35
C ALA A 150 -1.65 20.15 -38.28
N LYS A 151 -1.20 21.12 -39.09
CA LYS A 151 -0.01 21.02 -39.95
C LYS A 151 1.32 21.12 -39.18
N ASN A 152 1.33 21.78 -38.02
CA ASN A 152 2.54 22.01 -37.21
C ASN A 152 2.59 21.15 -35.94
N SER A 153 1.59 20.30 -35.72
CA SER A 153 1.48 19.43 -34.54
C SER A 153 2.74 18.58 -34.35
N LYS A 154 3.67 19.05 -33.52
CA LYS A 154 4.72 18.19 -32.97
C LYS A 154 4.03 17.07 -32.20
N LYS A 155 4.62 15.86 -32.18
CA LYS A 155 4.12 14.73 -31.38
C LYS A 155 3.80 15.25 -29.97
N PRO A 156 2.67 14.84 -29.36
CA PRO A 156 2.31 15.32 -28.04
C PRO A 156 3.51 15.07 -27.11
N PRO A 157 4.01 16.13 -26.46
CA PRO A 157 5.21 16.04 -25.64
C PRO A 157 5.10 14.95 -24.57
N VAL A 158 6.19 14.23 -24.39
CA VAL A 158 6.27 13.04 -23.55
C VAL A 158 6.77 13.45 -22.17
N ILE A 159 5.94 13.24 -21.16
CA ILE A 159 6.32 13.36 -19.74
C ILE A 159 6.64 11.96 -19.20
N SER A 160 7.69 11.83 -18.39
CA SER A 160 7.97 10.59 -17.67
C SER A 160 6.93 10.37 -16.56
N LEU A 161 6.63 9.11 -16.24
CA LEU A 161 5.73 8.79 -15.12
C LEU A 161 6.25 9.38 -13.80
N THR A 162 7.57 9.29 -13.56
CA THR A 162 8.22 9.86 -12.38
C THR A 162 8.00 11.37 -12.29
N ALA A 163 8.21 12.12 -13.37
CA ALA A 163 7.99 13.57 -13.37
C ALA A 163 6.51 13.93 -13.13
N LEU A 164 5.57 13.13 -13.64
CA LEU A 164 4.15 13.32 -13.35
C LEU A 164 3.82 13.07 -11.87
N GLU A 165 4.36 12.00 -11.29
CA GLU A 165 4.15 11.67 -9.87
C GLU A 165 4.77 12.74 -8.94
N GLU A 166 6.00 13.16 -9.23
CA GLU A 166 6.67 14.26 -8.52
C GLU A 166 5.88 15.58 -8.64
N PHE A 167 5.31 15.86 -9.82
CA PHE A 167 4.48 17.04 -10.03
C PHE A 167 3.20 17.01 -9.18
N ILE A 168 2.51 15.87 -9.13
CA ILE A 168 1.30 15.69 -8.34
C ILE A 168 1.62 15.85 -6.84
N GLU A 169 2.69 15.20 -6.36
CA GLU A 169 3.16 15.30 -4.98
C GLU A 169 3.47 16.75 -4.59
N MET A 170 4.31 17.43 -5.38
CA MET A 170 4.66 18.83 -5.16
C MET A 170 3.41 19.71 -5.13
N SER A 171 2.51 19.53 -6.10
CA SER A 171 1.34 20.40 -6.23
C SER A 171 0.39 20.24 -5.05
N LEU A 172 0.03 19.00 -4.69
CA LEU A 172 -0.90 18.73 -3.58
C LEU A 172 -0.33 19.16 -2.23
N ALA A 173 0.96 18.89 -1.98
CA ALA A 173 1.63 19.30 -0.74
C ALA A 173 1.78 20.82 -0.63
N ASN A 174 2.09 21.50 -1.74
CA ASN A 174 2.19 22.96 -1.76
C ASN A 174 0.81 23.62 -1.62
N GLU A 175 -0.24 23.06 -2.20
CA GLU A 175 -1.62 23.56 -2.04
C GLU A 175 -2.09 23.58 -0.58
N ASN A 176 -1.57 22.67 0.24
CA ASN A 176 -1.83 22.60 1.69
C ASN A 176 -1.17 23.74 2.48
N ALA A 177 -0.14 24.38 1.91
CA ALA A 177 0.60 25.48 2.52
C ALA A 177 0.35 26.84 1.86
N LYS A 178 -0.56 26.92 0.87
CA LYS A 178 -0.95 28.18 0.24
C LYS A 178 -2.14 28.83 0.98
N PRO A 179 -2.02 30.10 1.40
CA PRO A 179 -3.14 30.85 1.96
C PRO A 179 -4.35 30.93 1.03
N ARG A 180 -5.56 30.84 1.59
CA ARG A 180 -6.81 30.96 0.82
C ARG A 180 -7.72 32.03 1.39
N ALA A 181 -8.30 32.84 0.50
CA ALA A 181 -9.28 33.86 0.90
C ALA A 181 -10.51 33.22 1.60
N THR A 182 -10.93 32.03 1.15
CA THR A 182 -12.04 31.27 1.75
C THR A 182 -11.76 30.82 3.18
N LEU A 183 -10.48 30.76 3.58
CA LEU A 183 -10.03 30.36 4.93
C LEU A 183 -9.48 31.57 5.70
N LYS A 184 -10.00 32.78 5.44
CA LYS A 184 -9.54 34.03 6.10
C LYS A 184 -8.02 34.25 5.99
N HIS A 185 -7.45 33.88 4.84
CA HIS A 185 -6.01 33.93 4.55
C HIS A 185 -5.13 32.98 5.37
N LEU A 186 -5.72 32.00 6.07
CA LEU A 186 -4.99 30.87 6.62
C LEU A 186 -4.64 29.87 5.51
N THR A 187 -3.60 29.06 5.78
CA THR A 187 -3.32 27.86 4.98
C THR A 187 -4.24 26.72 5.43
N PRO A 188 -4.58 25.77 4.53
CA PRO A 188 -5.35 24.58 4.92
C PRO A 188 -4.74 23.82 6.11
N LEU A 189 -3.41 23.70 6.19
CA LEU A 189 -2.74 23.04 7.32
C LEU A 189 -2.92 23.81 8.62
N THR A 190 -2.74 25.12 8.59
CA THR A 190 -2.91 25.98 9.78
C THR A 190 -4.35 25.97 10.29
N ASP A 191 -5.32 25.99 9.38
CA ASP A 191 -6.74 25.93 9.74
C ASP A 191 -7.10 24.56 10.35
N LEU A 192 -6.58 23.46 9.80
CA LEU A 192 -6.72 22.13 10.40
C LEU A 192 -6.09 22.06 11.79
N GLU A 193 -4.85 22.54 11.95
CA GLU A 193 -4.17 22.57 13.25
C GLU A 193 -4.96 23.37 14.29
N TYR A 194 -5.53 24.51 13.89
CA TYR A 194 -6.42 25.28 14.74
C TYR A 194 -7.67 24.48 15.13
N LEU A 195 -8.33 23.79 14.20
CA LEU A 195 -9.49 22.94 14.52
C LEU A 195 -9.14 21.78 15.45
N LEU A 196 -8.01 21.11 15.23
CA LEU A 196 -7.55 20.00 16.08
C LEU A 196 -7.26 20.45 17.51
N SER A 197 -6.81 21.69 17.69
CA SER A 197 -6.50 22.26 19.01
C SER A 197 -7.69 22.92 19.70
N SER A 198 -8.68 23.40 18.94
CA SER A 198 -9.81 24.18 19.48
C SER A 198 -11.15 23.42 19.53
N ALA A 199 -11.30 22.32 18.80
CA ALA A 199 -12.53 21.53 18.75
C ALA A 199 -12.39 20.17 19.43
N TYR A 200 -13.50 19.68 19.99
CA TYR A 200 -13.59 18.32 20.52
C TYR A 200 -13.75 17.32 19.36
N ILE A 201 -12.62 16.86 18.83
CA ILE A 201 -12.59 15.85 17.76
C ILE A 201 -12.29 14.48 18.41
N PRO A 202 -13.15 13.46 18.19
CA PRO A 202 -12.87 12.12 18.67
C PRO A 202 -11.55 11.60 18.12
N ARG A 203 -10.82 10.83 18.93
CA ARG A 203 -9.57 10.19 18.51
C ARG A 203 -9.83 8.77 18.06
N LEU A 204 -9.06 8.33 17.09
CA LEU A 204 -9.04 6.94 16.67
C LEU A 204 -8.32 6.10 17.75
N PRO A 205 -8.81 4.90 18.09
CA PRO A 205 -8.08 4.01 18.99
C PRO A 205 -6.65 3.75 18.47
N ILE A 206 -5.66 3.72 19.36
CA ILE A 206 -4.22 3.61 19.00
C ILE A 206 -3.96 2.38 18.12
N ASN A 207 -4.52 1.23 18.47
CA ASN A 207 -4.37 0.00 17.70
C ASN A 207 -4.90 0.15 16.27
N ASN A 208 -6.00 0.86 16.08
CA ASN A 208 -6.57 1.12 14.76
C ASN A 208 -5.68 2.08 13.97
N ALA A 209 -5.20 3.15 14.61
CA ALA A 209 -4.29 4.11 13.98
C ALA A 209 -3.00 3.40 13.52
N GLN A 210 -2.42 2.54 14.35
CA GLN A 210 -1.26 1.73 14.01
C GLN A 210 -1.56 0.74 12.87
N ALA A 211 -2.72 0.07 12.89
CA ALA A 211 -3.12 -0.85 11.84
C ALA A 211 -3.29 -0.14 10.47
N LEU A 212 -3.92 1.04 10.44
CA LEU A 212 -4.06 1.83 9.22
C LEU A 212 -2.71 2.39 8.75
N ALA A 213 -1.87 2.89 9.67
CA ALA A 213 -0.54 3.41 9.36
C ALA A 213 0.43 2.35 8.80
N SER A 214 0.22 1.07 9.13
CA SER A 214 1.05 -0.04 8.66
C SER A 214 0.38 -0.91 7.60
N SER A 215 -0.87 -0.62 7.20
CA SER A 215 -1.69 -1.52 6.37
C SER A 215 -1.86 -2.93 6.98
N THR A 216 -1.72 -3.06 8.30
CA THR A 216 -1.88 -4.32 9.03
C THR A 216 -3.35 -4.66 9.16
N ARG A 217 -3.68 -5.95 9.06
CA ARG A 217 -5.01 -6.52 9.26
C ARG A 217 -4.95 -7.74 10.14
N ARG A 218 -6.08 -8.05 10.77
CA ARG A 218 -6.30 -9.26 11.56
C ARG A 218 -7.16 -10.25 10.79
N ALA A 219 -6.82 -11.52 10.91
CA ALA A 219 -7.65 -12.62 10.43
C ALA A 219 -7.55 -13.83 11.35
N LYS A 220 -8.51 -14.74 11.21
CA LYS A 220 -8.58 -15.98 11.94
C LYS A 220 -8.70 -17.15 10.95
N ALA A 221 -7.88 -18.18 11.12
CA ALA A 221 -7.93 -19.38 10.29
C ALA A 221 -7.89 -20.64 11.13
N ARG A 222 -8.54 -21.69 10.63
CA ARG A 222 -8.48 -23.02 11.27
C ARG A 222 -7.08 -23.61 11.10
N ILE A 223 -6.57 -24.24 12.16
CA ILE A 223 -5.34 -25.00 12.12
C ILE A 223 -5.64 -26.39 11.56
N HIS A 224 -4.89 -26.78 10.55
CA HIS A 224 -4.95 -28.09 9.90
C HIS A 224 -3.61 -28.80 10.07
N PHE A 225 -3.60 -30.11 9.92
CA PHE A 225 -2.40 -30.93 10.00
C PHE A 225 -2.17 -31.64 8.66
N ASN A 226 -0.92 -31.75 8.23
CA ASN A 226 -0.57 -32.61 7.11
C ASN A 226 -0.39 -34.08 7.58
N GLU A 227 -0.09 -34.97 6.64
CA GLU A 227 0.16 -36.40 6.92
C GLU A 227 1.27 -36.62 7.96
N ASN A 228 2.27 -35.74 7.99
CA ASN A 228 3.40 -35.79 8.93
C ASN A 228 3.10 -35.09 10.28
N GLY A 229 1.83 -34.77 10.58
CA GLY A 229 1.44 -34.11 11.83
C GLY A 229 1.86 -32.64 11.96
N GLN A 230 2.34 -32.00 10.89
CA GLN A 230 2.78 -30.60 10.92
C GLN A 230 1.57 -29.65 10.77
N PRO A 231 1.38 -28.69 11.70
CA PRO A 231 0.30 -27.74 11.64
C PRO A 231 0.54 -26.70 10.54
N TYR A 232 -0.55 -26.31 9.88
CA TYR A 232 -0.58 -25.24 8.90
C TYR A 232 -1.93 -24.52 8.95
N ILE A 233 -1.96 -23.28 8.47
CA ILE A 233 -3.19 -22.54 8.22
C ILE A 233 -3.34 -22.29 6.72
N ASN A 234 -4.58 -22.26 6.24
CA ASN A 234 -4.87 -21.84 4.87
C ASN A 234 -5.10 -20.34 4.85
N PHE A 235 -4.25 -19.61 4.14
CA PHE A 235 -4.35 -18.16 3.99
C PHE A 235 -4.02 -17.78 2.54
N PHE A 236 -4.85 -16.92 1.94
CA PHE A 236 -4.81 -16.52 0.52
C PHE A 236 -4.35 -17.65 -0.44
N TYR A 237 -5.15 -18.72 -0.47
CA TYR A 237 -4.99 -19.85 -1.38
C TYR A 237 -3.70 -20.68 -1.18
N ARG A 238 -2.97 -20.50 -0.07
CA ARG A 238 -1.76 -21.27 0.25
C ARG A 238 -1.72 -21.72 1.71
N LYS A 239 -0.87 -22.73 1.97
CA LYS A 239 -0.63 -23.30 3.30
C LYS A 239 0.54 -22.58 3.95
N TYR A 240 0.28 -21.87 5.05
CA TYR A 240 1.30 -21.17 5.85
C TYR A 240 1.76 -22.08 6.99
N ARG A 241 3.07 -22.11 7.25
CA ARG A 241 3.69 -22.99 8.23
C ARG A 241 4.71 -22.22 9.08
N GLY A 242 4.87 -22.61 10.34
CA GLY A 242 5.86 -22.01 11.23
C GLY A 242 5.87 -22.66 12.61
N LYS A 243 6.96 -22.47 13.37
CA LYS A 243 7.09 -22.96 14.75
C LYS A 243 6.01 -22.39 15.67
N SER A 244 5.54 -21.18 15.39
CA SER A 244 4.43 -20.51 16.08
C SER A 244 3.14 -21.35 16.11
N LEU A 245 2.79 -21.99 14.99
CA LEU A 245 1.57 -22.80 14.89
C LEU A 245 1.63 -24.05 15.78
N TYR A 246 2.81 -24.65 15.98
CA TYR A 246 2.97 -25.76 16.92
C TYR A 246 2.67 -25.36 18.35
N LYS A 247 3.10 -24.15 18.76
CA LYS A 247 2.85 -23.65 20.12
C LYS A 247 1.35 -23.45 20.37
N ILE A 248 0.62 -22.96 19.37
CA ILE A 248 -0.78 -22.55 19.52
C ILE A 248 -1.72 -23.74 19.33
N CYS A 249 -1.39 -24.67 18.44
CA CYS A 249 -2.25 -25.82 18.14
C CYS A 249 -2.45 -26.78 19.33
N LEU A 250 -1.60 -26.69 20.36
CA LEU A 250 -1.75 -27.44 21.61
C LEU A 250 -2.97 -26.99 22.43
N ARG A 251 -3.35 -25.71 22.31
CA ARG A 251 -4.39 -25.09 23.14
C ARG A 251 -5.60 -24.62 22.32
N GLN A 252 -5.45 -24.46 21.01
CA GLN A 252 -6.45 -23.81 20.16
C GLN A 252 -6.65 -24.55 18.83
N LYS A 253 -7.89 -24.54 18.33
CA LYS A 253 -8.24 -25.09 17.00
C LYS A 253 -8.11 -24.07 15.87
N TYR A 254 -8.05 -22.80 16.21
CA TYR A 254 -7.95 -21.68 15.29
C TYR A 254 -6.73 -20.85 15.69
N ALA A 255 -6.08 -20.25 14.70
CA ALA A 255 -5.03 -19.27 14.90
C ALA A 255 -5.57 -17.89 14.54
N ASP A 256 -5.48 -16.96 15.48
CA ASP A 256 -5.63 -15.53 15.22
C ASP A 256 -4.25 -14.99 14.78
N PHE A 257 -4.22 -14.14 13.76
CA PHE A 257 -2.97 -13.62 13.22
C PHE A 257 -3.13 -12.24 12.59
N GLU A 258 -2.03 -11.51 12.56
CA GLU A 258 -1.87 -10.23 11.89
C GLU A 258 -1.03 -10.38 10.61
N PHE A 259 -1.31 -9.55 9.61
CA PHE A 259 -0.56 -9.52 8.34
C PHE A 259 -0.61 -8.14 7.69
N ASP A 260 0.44 -7.78 6.97
CA ASP A 260 0.44 -6.60 6.09
C ASP A 260 -0.28 -6.95 4.78
N GLU A 261 -1.29 -6.17 4.40
CA GLU A 261 -2.00 -6.37 3.13
C GLU A 261 -1.13 -6.21 1.89
N ASN A 262 -0.03 -5.47 1.99
CA ASN A 262 0.92 -5.19 0.91
C ASN A 262 2.05 -6.22 0.84
N ASP A 263 2.35 -6.94 1.93
CA ASP A 263 3.32 -8.04 1.95
C ASP A 263 2.82 -9.22 2.79
N ILE A 264 2.24 -10.20 2.11
CA ILE A 264 1.69 -11.40 2.76
C ILE A 264 2.65 -12.59 2.77
N ARG A 265 3.96 -12.38 2.61
CA ARG A 265 4.95 -13.48 2.64
C ARG A 265 4.93 -14.25 3.96
N TRP A 266 4.58 -13.59 5.04
CA TRP A 266 4.39 -14.18 6.37
C TRP A 266 3.15 -13.59 7.04
N VAL A 267 2.77 -14.19 8.16
CA VAL A 267 1.79 -13.68 9.10
C VAL A 267 2.35 -13.77 10.51
N THR A 268 1.97 -12.84 11.38
CA THR A 268 2.33 -12.82 12.79
C THR A 268 1.22 -13.52 13.56
N VAL A 269 1.51 -14.69 14.13
CA VAL A 269 0.52 -15.48 14.85
C VAL A 269 0.41 -15.01 16.29
N LEU A 270 -0.82 -14.87 16.76
CA LEU A 270 -1.19 -14.39 18.08
C LEU A 270 -1.74 -15.53 18.95
N ASP A 271 -1.65 -15.38 20.28
CA ASP A 271 -2.32 -16.27 21.23
C ASP A 271 -3.75 -15.79 21.56
N SER A 272 -4.40 -16.44 22.52
CA SER A 272 -5.77 -16.10 22.97
C SER A 272 -5.88 -14.72 23.61
N ASP A 273 -4.75 -14.19 24.10
CA ASP A 273 -4.65 -12.88 24.73
C ASP A 273 -4.14 -11.83 23.74
N PHE A 274 -4.12 -12.15 22.44
CA PHE A 274 -3.60 -11.34 21.34
C PHE A 274 -2.12 -10.96 21.46
N LYS A 275 -1.32 -11.73 22.21
CA LYS A 275 0.13 -11.54 22.28
C LYS A 275 0.83 -12.26 21.14
N ILE A 276 1.93 -11.69 20.68
CA ILE A 276 2.73 -12.24 19.58
C ILE A 276 3.41 -13.53 20.02
N VAL A 277 3.13 -14.63 19.32
CA VAL A 277 3.76 -15.94 19.55
C VAL A 277 4.95 -16.17 18.60
N GLY A 278 4.84 -15.65 17.38
CA GLY A 278 5.87 -15.76 16.34
C GLY A 278 5.26 -15.79 14.94
N MET A 279 6.08 -16.09 13.93
CA MET A 279 5.67 -15.97 12.53
C MET A 279 5.28 -17.31 11.91
N ALA A 280 4.37 -17.28 10.94
CA ALA A 280 4.08 -18.38 10.03
C ALA A 280 4.26 -17.90 8.58
N TYR A 281 4.93 -18.69 7.76
CA TYR A 281 5.41 -18.27 6.45
C TYR A 281 4.65 -18.98 5.33
N ALA A 282 4.45 -18.26 4.21
CA ALA A 282 4.00 -18.85 2.96
C ALA A 282 5.00 -19.92 2.47
N PRO A 283 4.65 -20.78 1.50
CA PRO A 283 5.61 -21.70 0.90
C PRO A 283 6.82 -20.94 0.31
N LYS A 284 8.02 -21.54 0.34
CA LYS A 284 9.27 -20.90 -0.15
C LYS A 284 9.15 -20.25 -1.54
N SER A 285 8.39 -20.88 -2.45
CA SER A 285 8.12 -20.35 -3.80
C SER A 285 7.41 -18.98 -3.84
N TRP A 286 6.85 -18.53 -2.72
CA TRP A 286 6.13 -17.27 -2.57
C TRP A 286 6.87 -16.27 -1.70
N GLN A 287 8.05 -16.61 -1.17
CA GLN A 287 8.81 -15.73 -0.29
C GLN A 287 9.83 -14.86 -1.05
N SER A 288 10.06 -15.15 -2.33
CA SER A 288 11.13 -14.50 -3.12
C SER A 288 10.96 -13.00 -3.27
N HIS A 289 9.72 -12.51 -3.40
CA HIS A 289 9.42 -11.08 -3.55
C HIS A 289 8.21 -10.69 -2.69
N PRO A 290 8.22 -9.49 -2.07
CA PRO A 290 7.03 -8.90 -1.46
C PRO A 290 5.87 -8.87 -2.43
N HIS A 291 4.67 -9.13 -1.94
CA HIS A 291 3.46 -9.03 -2.74
C HIS A 291 2.21 -8.99 -1.87
N SER A 292 1.21 -8.28 -2.36
CA SER A 292 -0.04 -7.99 -1.70
C SER A 292 -1.06 -9.12 -1.82
N THR A 293 -2.09 -9.03 -0.98
CA THR A 293 -3.34 -9.81 -1.10
C THR A 293 -3.96 -9.70 -2.49
N ARG A 294 -3.93 -8.50 -3.10
CA ARG A 294 -4.42 -8.23 -4.46
C ARG A 294 -3.67 -9.04 -5.49
N THR A 295 -2.35 -8.97 -5.49
CA THR A 295 -1.51 -9.70 -6.45
C THR A 295 -1.67 -11.20 -6.27
N ARG A 296 -1.75 -11.69 -5.04
CA ARG A 296 -2.00 -13.11 -4.76
C ARG A 296 -3.34 -13.60 -5.31
N LYS A 297 -4.42 -12.85 -5.10
CA LYS A 297 -5.75 -13.15 -5.63
C LYS A 297 -5.76 -13.12 -7.16
N PHE A 298 -5.11 -12.12 -7.76
CA PHE A 298 -5.00 -12.02 -9.21
C PHE A 298 -4.30 -13.23 -9.83
N ILE A 299 -3.16 -13.65 -9.27
CA ILE A 299 -2.43 -14.82 -9.74
C ILE A 299 -3.28 -16.09 -9.60
N HIS A 300 -4.01 -16.24 -8.49
CA HIS A 300 -4.94 -17.36 -8.30
C HIS A 300 -6.03 -17.41 -9.38
N ASP A 301 -6.71 -16.29 -9.61
CA ASP A 301 -7.80 -16.19 -10.59
C ASP A 301 -7.28 -16.42 -12.02
N LEU A 302 -6.10 -15.88 -12.34
CA LEU A 302 -5.46 -16.07 -13.64
C LEU A 302 -5.08 -17.55 -13.86
N ARG A 303 -4.49 -18.20 -12.87
CA ARG A 303 -4.14 -19.62 -12.94
C ARG A 303 -5.37 -20.48 -13.18
N LYS A 304 -6.47 -20.20 -12.47
CA LYS A 304 -7.75 -20.91 -12.64
C LYS A 304 -8.28 -20.78 -14.06
N LYS A 305 -8.19 -19.60 -14.66
CA LYS A 305 -8.62 -19.34 -16.04
C LYS A 305 -7.74 -20.06 -17.07
N LEU A 306 -6.42 -20.06 -16.87
CA LEU A 306 -5.46 -20.64 -17.82
C LEU A 306 -5.23 -22.15 -17.63
N LYS A 307 -5.76 -22.76 -16.56
CA LYS A 307 -5.54 -24.18 -16.20
C LYS A 307 -4.04 -24.58 -16.16
N ALA A 308 -3.17 -23.63 -15.87
CA ALA A 308 -1.72 -23.86 -15.88
C ALA A 308 -1.24 -24.48 -14.55
N ASP A 309 -0.33 -25.45 -14.64
CA ASP A 309 0.46 -25.91 -13.49
C ASP A 309 1.83 -25.20 -13.46
N ILE A 310 2.10 -24.47 -12.39
CA ILE A 310 3.16 -23.47 -12.34
C ILE A 310 3.99 -23.68 -11.07
N LYS A 311 5.27 -24.02 -11.25
CA LYS A 311 6.23 -24.25 -10.17
C LYS A 311 6.73 -22.95 -9.51
N ASN A 312 6.98 -21.88 -10.27
CA ASN A 312 7.45 -20.59 -9.76
C ASN A 312 6.42 -19.48 -9.99
N ASN A 313 5.50 -19.30 -9.03
CA ASN A 313 4.29 -18.50 -9.23
C ASN A 313 4.55 -17.00 -9.50
N LEU A 314 5.51 -16.38 -8.80
CA LEU A 314 5.77 -14.94 -8.92
C LEU A 314 6.57 -14.62 -10.19
N THR A 315 7.65 -15.35 -10.45
CA THR A 315 8.44 -15.19 -11.69
C THR A 315 7.61 -15.53 -12.92
N TRP A 316 6.83 -16.60 -12.88
CA TRP A 316 5.91 -16.95 -13.97
C TRP A 316 4.92 -15.82 -14.23
N TYR A 317 4.32 -15.23 -13.19
CA TYR A 317 3.37 -14.15 -13.36
C TYR A 317 4.01 -12.93 -14.02
N PHE A 318 5.23 -12.56 -13.58
CA PHE A 318 5.97 -11.47 -14.20
C PHE A 318 6.28 -11.75 -15.67
N ASN A 319 6.76 -12.95 -16.00
CA ASN A 319 7.02 -13.36 -17.38
C ASN A 319 5.76 -13.38 -18.23
N TYR A 320 4.65 -13.87 -17.69
CA TYR A 320 3.35 -13.84 -18.35
C TYR A 320 2.94 -12.40 -18.70
N LEU A 321 3.18 -11.43 -17.80
CA LEU A 321 2.91 -10.03 -18.10
C LEU A 321 3.82 -9.50 -19.23
N LEU A 322 5.11 -9.85 -19.22
CA LEU A 322 6.07 -9.45 -20.26
C LEU A 322 5.71 -10.01 -21.65
N GLU A 323 5.31 -11.27 -21.73
CA GLU A 323 4.85 -11.93 -22.97
C GLU A 323 3.63 -11.23 -23.55
N HIS A 324 2.77 -10.65 -22.70
CA HIS A 324 1.53 -10.00 -23.09
C HIS A 324 1.60 -8.47 -22.99
N LYS A 325 2.81 -7.88 -22.98
CA LYS A 325 3.04 -6.43 -22.80
C LYS A 325 2.33 -5.55 -23.83
N GLU A 326 2.04 -6.10 -25.01
CA GLU A 326 1.31 -5.41 -26.10
C GLU A 326 -0.11 -5.00 -25.69
N LEU A 327 -0.69 -5.69 -24.70
CA LEU A 327 -1.98 -5.33 -24.13
C LEU A 327 -1.82 -4.14 -23.17
N PRO A 328 -2.51 -3.00 -23.40
CA PRO A 328 -2.33 -1.79 -22.59
C PRO A 328 -2.55 -1.98 -21.09
N GLY A 329 -3.45 -2.90 -20.69
CA GLY A 329 -3.68 -3.25 -19.29
C GLY A 329 -2.51 -4.00 -18.66
N ARG A 330 -1.79 -4.82 -19.43
CA ARG A 330 -0.65 -5.61 -18.96
C ARG A 330 0.61 -4.77 -18.82
N ALA A 331 0.86 -3.83 -19.74
CA ALA A 331 1.95 -2.88 -19.60
C ALA A 331 1.91 -2.10 -18.27
N ARG A 332 0.72 -1.65 -17.86
CA ARG A 332 0.50 -0.95 -16.57
C ARG A 332 0.73 -1.87 -15.37
N GLU A 333 0.26 -3.10 -15.52
CA GLU A 333 0.43 -4.15 -14.51
C GLU A 333 1.90 -4.46 -14.26
N ILE A 334 2.73 -4.49 -15.31
CA ILE A 334 4.19 -4.71 -15.20
C ILE A 334 4.80 -3.65 -14.29
N VAL A 335 4.51 -2.37 -14.53
CA VAL A 335 5.05 -1.27 -13.71
C VAL A 335 4.60 -1.41 -12.25
N ARG A 336 3.33 -1.73 -12.01
CA ARG A 336 2.80 -1.95 -10.65
C ARG A 336 3.48 -3.12 -9.95
N VAL A 337 3.57 -4.27 -10.61
CA VAL A 337 4.13 -5.51 -10.04
C VAL A 337 5.64 -5.38 -9.84
N TYR A 338 6.33 -4.72 -10.76
CA TYR A 338 7.76 -4.41 -10.60
C TYR A 338 7.99 -3.61 -9.32
N ARG A 339 7.23 -2.53 -9.14
CA ARG A 339 7.24 -1.68 -7.94
C ARG A 339 6.98 -2.50 -6.66
N GLU A 340 5.92 -3.29 -6.67
CA GLU A 340 5.57 -4.18 -5.56
C GLU A 340 6.69 -5.17 -5.20
N PHE A 341 7.31 -5.81 -6.21
CA PHE A 341 8.34 -6.82 -5.99
C PHE A 341 9.68 -6.23 -5.54
N THR A 342 10.00 -5.00 -5.91
CA THR A 342 11.21 -4.31 -5.44
C THR A 342 11.02 -3.64 -4.09
N ASN A 343 9.86 -3.84 -3.44
CA ASN A 343 9.40 -3.07 -2.28
C ASN A 343 9.45 -1.56 -2.49
N GLN A 344 9.53 -1.12 -3.74
CA GLN A 344 9.11 0.21 -4.15
C GLN A 344 7.59 0.16 -4.19
N SER A 345 6.96 -0.02 -3.02
CA SER A 345 5.53 0.28 -2.88
C SER A 345 5.27 1.71 -3.41
N TYR A 346 4.03 2.19 -3.50
CA TYR A 346 3.77 3.58 -3.97
C TYR A 346 4.28 4.63 -2.94
N GLN A 347 5.58 4.60 -2.68
CA GLN A 347 6.44 5.19 -1.68
C GLN A 347 7.73 5.47 -2.50
N PHE A 348 8.35 6.63 -2.60
CA PHE A 348 8.23 7.85 -1.83
C PHE A 348 7.92 7.66 -0.36
N THR A 349 8.56 6.63 0.20
CA THR A 349 9.20 6.65 1.50
C THR A 349 10.47 5.79 1.39
N PRO A 350 11.63 6.32 1.78
CA PRO A 350 12.77 5.48 2.09
C PRO A 350 12.45 4.69 3.36
N THR A 351 12.88 3.43 3.31
CA THR A 351 13.10 2.46 4.38
C THR A 351 12.62 2.88 5.77
N VAL A 352 11.63 2.17 6.30
CA VAL A 352 11.39 2.16 7.74
C VAL A 352 12.58 1.46 8.36
N SER A 353 13.46 2.25 8.98
CA SER A 353 14.40 1.75 9.98
C SER A 353 13.59 0.98 11.01
N SER A 354 13.95 -0.28 11.19
CA SER A 354 13.51 -1.12 12.28
C SER A 354 13.68 -0.36 13.60
N TYR A 355 12.58 -0.09 14.29
CA TYR A 355 12.62 0.08 15.74
C TYR A 355 13.04 -1.26 16.34
N HIS A 356 14.34 -1.49 16.39
CA HIS A 356 14.90 -2.27 17.47
C HIS A 356 14.75 -1.39 18.71
N GLN A 357 13.95 -1.85 19.67
CA GLN A 357 14.17 -1.43 21.04
C GLN A 357 15.55 -1.95 21.39
N ASP A 358 16.52 -1.05 21.45
CA ASP A 358 17.77 -1.26 22.16
C ASP A 358 17.38 -1.55 23.62
N THR A 359 17.26 -2.83 23.94
CA THR A 359 17.46 -3.28 25.29
C THR A 359 18.96 -3.25 25.51
N ASP A 360 19.42 -2.30 26.33
CA ASP A 360 20.75 -2.32 26.95
C ASP A 360 20.98 -3.70 27.56
N ILE A 361 21.68 -4.55 26.81
CA ILE A 361 22.31 -5.75 27.34
C ILE A 361 23.75 -5.34 27.62
N SER A 362 23.98 -5.11 28.91
CA SER A 362 25.28 -5.06 29.55
C SER A 362 26.31 -5.92 28.82
N SER A 363 27.40 -5.29 28.40
CA SER A 363 28.61 -5.95 27.92
C SER A 363 29.21 -6.80 29.03
N ASP A 364 28.94 -8.09 29.00
CA ASP A 364 29.71 -9.17 29.59
C ASP A 364 29.07 -10.48 29.13
N ASP A 365 29.60 -11.09 28.07
CA ASP A 365 29.64 -12.55 27.87
C ASP A 365 30.37 -12.88 26.55
N ASP A 366 31.66 -13.17 26.71
CA ASP A 366 32.50 -13.95 25.80
C ASP A 366 31.91 -15.35 25.62
N TRP A 367 31.34 -15.72 24.46
CA TRP A 367 31.27 -17.12 23.99
C TRP A 367 31.09 -17.21 22.47
N LEU A 368 32.21 -17.25 21.74
CA LEU A 368 32.31 -18.01 20.48
C LEU A 368 33.40 -19.06 20.72
N ASP A 369 32.98 -20.24 21.17
CA ASP A 369 33.81 -21.44 21.21
C ASP A 369 33.14 -22.50 20.31
N ASP A 370 33.82 -22.83 19.21
CA ASP A 370 33.43 -23.79 18.17
C ASP A 370 33.65 -25.26 18.64
N SER A 371 33.56 -25.54 19.95
CA SER A 371 33.89 -26.83 20.55
C SER A 371 32.73 -27.57 21.24
N GLU A 372 31.52 -27.54 20.67
CA GLU A 372 30.45 -28.49 21.07
C GLU A 372 29.68 -29.06 19.88
N PHE A 373 30.39 -29.73 18.97
CA PHE A 373 29.80 -30.82 18.18
C PHE A 373 30.05 -32.14 18.91
N PRO A 374 29.01 -32.94 19.24
CA PRO A 374 29.21 -34.27 19.80
C PRO A 374 29.89 -35.21 18.79
N GLU A 375 31.11 -35.63 19.13
CA GLU A 375 31.88 -36.70 18.48
C GLU A 375 31.20 -38.06 18.69
N TRP A 376 30.29 -38.46 17.80
CA TRP A 376 30.02 -39.87 17.48
C TRP A 376 29.04 -39.99 16.29
N SER A 377 29.52 -39.94 15.06
CA SER A 377 28.83 -40.64 13.96
C SER A 377 29.69 -40.85 12.70
N SER A 378 31.01 -40.84 12.82
CA SER A 378 31.91 -41.12 11.69
C SER A 378 32.83 -42.31 11.98
N GLU A 379 32.23 -43.44 12.32
CA GLU A 379 32.84 -44.77 12.18
C GLU A 379 31.73 -45.75 11.83
N TYR A 380 31.44 -45.90 10.55
CA TYR A 380 31.02 -47.14 9.90
C TYR A 380 30.85 -46.85 8.41
N PHE A 381 31.60 -47.61 7.61
CA PHE A 381 31.64 -47.73 6.14
C PHE A 381 33.01 -47.37 5.59
N GLY A 382 33.94 -48.30 5.79
CA GLY A 382 35.08 -48.46 4.89
C GLY A 382 34.63 -49.05 3.55
N GLU A 383 35.28 -48.57 2.50
CA GLU A 383 35.68 -49.29 1.28
C GLU A 383 36.17 -50.73 1.64
N ASP A 384 35.94 -51.82 0.90
CA ASP A 384 36.05 -52.06 -0.55
C ASP A 384 35.39 -53.41 -0.96
N ASP A 385 35.44 -53.66 -2.28
CA ASP A 385 35.25 -54.90 -3.07
C ASP A 385 33.83 -55.11 -3.67
N GLU A 386 33.61 -54.73 -4.93
CA GLU A 386 34.02 -55.36 -6.21
C GLU A 386 32.98 -56.38 -6.73
N ASP A 387 32.75 -56.27 -8.05
CA ASP A 387 32.15 -57.24 -8.98
C ASP A 387 30.64 -57.52 -8.96
N ALA A 388 29.94 -57.06 -10.00
CA ALA A 388 29.67 -57.90 -11.19
C ALA A 388 28.56 -57.29 -12.09
N SER A 389 28.98 -56.83 -13.27
CA SER A 389 28.39 -57.08 -14.60
C SER A 389 26.90 -57.50 -14.74
N ILE A 390 26.12 -56.64 -15.41
CA ILE A 390 25.50 -56.80 -16.77
C ILE A 390 24.50 -55.66 -17.01
#